data_AF-A0A090MY54-F1
#
_entry.id   AF-A0A090MY54-F1
#
_cell.length_a   1.000
_cell.length_b   1.000
_cell.length_c   1.000
_cell.angle_alpha   90.00
_cell.angle_beta   90.00
_cell.angle_gamma   90.00
#
_symmetry.space_group_name_H-M   'P 1'
#
loop_
_entity.id
_entity.type
_entity.pdbx_description
1 polymer ?
#
loop_
_entity_poly.entity_id
_entity_poly.type
_entity_poly.pdbx_seq_one_letter_code
_entity_poly.pdbx_strand_id
1 'polypeptide(L)'
;MDLKIFTIVLIYFASQSHENIFFSVPFNEHFNGYSSRYEYRGKIFNNLRHLMRKASIDFPEVPHKSILLRKEFITYQGIVNDTRADHIYLQAHRNGKSKHIIFPTNDIVIDFAPYHGRKYFICNRSYFKTYKEARIYCEMLHEFSPFKFHQRLLGKDFFASRIWKSVWRDCYYKCFSQSHFLEFKKRIIKELCMLRNLDNVFPIRYNKTLEFIAQHNALRNVNKNKLFVEGTESSGIHEVAAFCSPLLASLQVNKWYNLYLVEKTDINRKSKKESKQFHLLLSPRIKEVGVGVSIYRKKLSIVLTFS
;
A
#
# COMPACT_ATOMS: atom_id res chain seq x y z
N MET A 1 -37.22 -17.61 -11.98
CA MET A 1 -36.23 -16.64 -12.49
C MET A 1 -35.10 -17.45 -13.11
N ASP A 2 -34.84 -17.27 -14.40
CA ASP A 2 -33.99 -18.17 -15.17
C ASP A 2 -32.53 -18.08 -14.71
N LEU A 3 -31.88 -19.21 -14.44
CA LEU A 3 -30.52 -19.25 -13.88
C LEU A 3 -29.54 -18.46 -14.78
N LYS A 4 -29.75 -18.50 -16.10
CA LYS A 4 -28.97 -17.75 -17.09
C LYS A 4 -29.09 -16.23 -16.92
N ILE A 5 -30.29 -15.72 -16.60
CA ILE A 5 -30.52 -14.29 -16.36
C ILE A 5 -29.78 -13.87 -15.09
N PHE A 6 -29.84 -14.68 -14.04
CA PHE A 6 -29.10 -14.41 -12.81
C PHE A 6 -27.58 -14.39 -13.03
N THR A 7 -27.03 -15.33 -13.82
CA THR A 7 -25.59 -15.35 -14.15
C THR A 7 -25.18 -14.13 -14.98
N ILE A 8 -25.97 -13.72 -15.97
CA ILE A 8 -25.70 -12.52 -16.79
C ILE A 8 -25.73 -11.27 -15.93
N VAL A 9 -26.73 -11.13 -15.04
CA VAL A 9 -26.83 -10.01 -14.11
C VAL A 9 -25.63 -9.99 -13.14
N LEU A 10 -25.20 -11.14 -12.61
CA LEU A 10 -24.01 -11.24 -11.78
C LEU A 10 -22.71 -10.88 -12.51
N ILE A 11 -22.55 -11.35 -13.76
CA ILE A 11 -21.41 -10.97 -14.61
C ILE A 11 -21.43 -9.47 -14.89
N TYR A 12 -22.61 -8.90 -15.14
CA TYR A 12 -22.77 -7.47 -15.37
C TYR A 12 -22.46 -6.63 -14.12
N PHE A 13 -22.97 -7.02 -12.95
CA PHE A 13 -22.68 -6.36 -11.67
C PHE A 13 -21.21 -6.50 -11.27
N ALA A 14 -20.62 -7.69 -11.45
CA ALA A 14 -19.19 -7.89 -11.26
C ALA A 14 -18.39 -6.98 -12.20
N SER A 15 -18.75 -6.94 -13.49
CA SER A 15 -18.11 -6.09 -14.49
C SER A 15 -18.24 -4.60 -14.19
N GLN A 16 -19.38 -4.13 -13.66
CA GLN A 16 -19.54 -2.72 -13.25
C GLN A 16 -18.74 -2.39 -11.99
N SER A 17 -18.63 -3.32 -11.04
CA SER A 17 -17.81 -3.11 -9.84
C SER A 17 -16.30 -2.94 -10.13
N HIS A 18 -15.86 -3.41 -11.31
CA HIS A 18 -14.49 -3.27 -11.80
C HIS A 18 -14.19 -1.95 -12.52
N GLU A 19 -15.18 -1.06 -12.77
CA GLU A 19 -14.98 0.19 -13.51
C GLU A 19 -14.42 1.37 -12.67
N ASN A 20 -14.16 1.18 -11.36
CA ASN A 20 -13.93 2.30 -10.43
C ASN A 20 -12.47 2.76 -10.24
N ILE A 21 -11.48 2.12 -10.87
CA ILE A 21 -10.08 2.54 -10.74
C ILE A 21 -9.64 3.22 -12.02
N PHE A 22 -9.31 4.49 -11.90
CA PHE A 22 -8.81 5.28 -13.01
C PHE A 22 -7.30 5.11 -13.19
N PHE A 23 -6.89 5.23 -14.44
CA PHE A 23 -5.51 5.20 -14.89
C PHE A 23 -5.18 6.55 -15.53
N SER A 24 -4.18 7.24 -15.00
CA SER A 24 -3.75 8.54 -15.47
C SER A 24 -2.50 8.44 -16.33
N VAL A 25 -2.53 9.15 -17.46
CA VAL A 25 -1.42 9.32 -18.37
C VAL A 25 -1.03 10.80 -18.41
N PRO A 26 0.23 11.15 -18.13
CA PRO A 26 0.70 12.52 -18.19
C PRO A 26 0.83 13.04 -19.63
N PHE A 27 0.55 14.32 -19.84
CA PHE A 27 0.82 15.05 -21.08
C PHE A 27 1.13 16.53 -20.80
N ASN A 28 1.78 17.19 -21.75
CA ASN A 28 2.05 18.63 -21.70
C ASN A 28 1.20 19.36 -22.74
N GLU A 29 0.77 20.57 -22.41
CA GLU A 29 0.07 21.45 -23.33
C GLU A 29 0.96 22.63 -23.70
N HIS A 30 1.02 22.93 -25.00
CA HIS A 30 1.74 24.07 -25.57
C HIS A 30 0.68 25.00 -26.18
N PHE A 31 0.47 26.15 -25.55
CA PHE A 31 -0.55 27.12 -25.95
C PHE A 31 0.10 28.37 -26.55
N ASN A 32 -0.41 28.86 -27.68
CA ASN A 32 0.12 30.04 -28.36
C ASN A 32 -0.87 31.22 -28.45
N GLY A 33 -1.96 31.20 -27.67
CA GLY A 33 -3.03 32.20 -27.70
C GLY A 33 -4.19 31.84 -28.63
N TYR A 34 -3.93 31.13 -29.74
CA TYR A 34 -4.95 30.78 -30.74
C TYR A 34 -5.28 29.29 -30.77
N SER A 35 -4.32 28.44 -30.39
CA SER A 35 -4.45 27.00 -30.46
C SER A 35 -3.58 26.31 -29.40
N SER A 36 -4.02 25.12 -29.00
CA SER A 36 -3.26 24.22 -28.14
C SER A 36 -2.68 23.08 -28.96
N ARG A 37 -1.39 22.79 -28.74
CA ARG A 37 -0.74 21.54 -29.15
C ARG A 37 -0.46 20.72 -27.91
N TYR A 38 -0.49 19.40 -28.05
CA TYR A 38 -0.36 18.49 -26.92
C TYR A 38 0.83 17.58 -27.12
N GLU A 39 1.72 17.49 -26.15
CA GLU A 39 2.87 16.61 -26.17
C GLU A 39 2.63 15.40 -25.27
N TYR A 40 2.80 14.22 -25.84
CA TYR A 40 2.69 12.95 -25.13
C TYR A 40 3.79 12.00 -25.59
N ARG A 41 4.66 11.60 -24.66
CA ARG A 41 5.82 10.71 -24.91
C ARG A 41 6.70 11.18 -26.07
N GLY A 42 7.01 12.49 -26.09
CA GLY A 42 7.85 13.12 -27.11
C GLY A 42 7.18 13.30 -28.48
N LYS A 43 5.87 13.01 -28.61
CA LYS A 43 5.11 13.23 -29.84
C LYS A 43 4.15 14.40 -29.66
N ILE A 44 4.08 15.27 -30.66
CA ILE A 44 3.19 16.43 -30.68
C ILE A 44 1.90 16.08 -31.44
N PHE A 45 0.77 16.45 -30.86
CA PHE A 45 -0.57 16.26 -31.39
C PHE A 45 -1.26 17.62 -31.52
N ASN A 46 -1.81 17.92 -32.70
CA ASN A 46 -2.60 19.14 -32.92
C ASN A 46 -4.04 19.02 -32.38
N ASN A 47 -4.44 17.81 -31.95
CA ASN A 47 -5.80 17.54 -31.51
C ASN A 47 -5.80 16.60 -30.30
N LEU A 48 -6.47 17.03 -29.22
CA LEU A 48 -6.61 16.26 -27.98
C LEU A 48 -7.24 14.88 -28.23
N ARG A 49 -8.18 14.77 -29.17
CA ARG A 49 -8.81 13.49 -29.57
C ARG A 49 -7.78 12.50 -30.11
N HIS A 50 -6.79 12.96 -30.86
CA HIS A 50 -5.73 12.09 -31.39
C HIS A 50 -4.78 11.64 -30.29
N LEU A 51 -4.43 12.53 -29.36
CA LEU A 51 -3.66 12.17 -28.17
C LEU A 51 -4.40 11.13 -27.33
N MET A 52 -5.69 11.32 -27.06
CA MET A 52 -6.53 10.36 -26.33
C MET A 52 -6.53 8.98 -26.99
N ARG A 53 -6.78 8.91 -28.31
CA ARG A 53 -6.73 7.66 -29.07
C ARG A 53 -5.36 7.00 -28.95
N LYS A 54 -4.29 7.80 -29.05
CA LYS A 54 -2.92 7.28 -28.92
C LYS A 54 -2.64 6.73 -27.52
N ALA A 55 -3.08 7.42 -26.46
CA ALA A 55 -2.97 6.93 -25.09
C ALA A 55 -3.73 5.59 -24.93
N SER A 56 -4.94 5.46 -25.47
CA SER A 56 -5.67 4.18 -25.44
C SER A 56 -4.95 3.04 -26.16
N ILE A 57 -4.30 3.32 -27.29
CA ILE A 57 -3.53 2.31 -28.05
C ILE A 57 -2.25 1.91 -27.30
N ASP A 58 -1.63 2.83 -26.55
CA ASP A 58 -0.39 2.56 -25.82
C ASP A 58 -0.58 1.67 -24.58
N PHE A 59 -1.82 1.54 -24.12
CA PHE A 59 -2.23 0.79 -22.92
C PHE A 59 -3.48 -0.08 -23.20
N PRO A 60 -3.39 -1.07 -24.10
CA PRO A 60 -4.52 -1.94 -24.45
C PRO A 60 -5.07 -2.74 -23.26
N GLU A 61 -4.27 -2.93 -22.21
CA GLU A 61 -4.67 -3.60 -20.96
C GLU A 61 -5.57 -2.75 -20.05
N VAL A 62 -5.72 -1.46 -20.34
CA VAL A 62 -6.52 -0.52 -19.56
C VAL A 62 -7.87 -0.28 -20.25
N PRO A 63 -9.00 -0.43 -19.55
CA PRO A 63 -10.31 -0.09 -20.13
C PRO A 63 -10.35 1.36 -20.60
N HIS A 64 -10.78 1.61 -21.84
CA HIS A 64 -10.80 2.96 -22.42
C HIS A 64 -11.48 4.01 -21.54
N LYS A 65 -12.58 3.64 -20.84
CA LYS A 65 -13.30 4.56 -19.96
C LYS A 65 -12.51 4.95 -18.70
N SER A 66 -11.56 4.12 -18.28
CA SER A 66 -10.73 4.34 -17.10
C SER A 66 -9.51 5.20 -17.39
N ILE A 67 -9.19 5.46 -18.67
CA ILE A 67 -8.04 6.28 -19.06
C ILE A 67 -8.38 7.76 -18.87
N LEU A 68 -7.54 8.42 -18.07
CA LEU A 68 -7.54 9.84 -17.82
C LEU A 68 -6.25 10.44 -18.37
N LEU A 69 -6.36 11.63 -18.94
CA LEU A 69 -5.19 12.44 -19.25
C LEU A 69 -4.98 13.45 -18.15
N ARG A 70 -3.76 13.49 -17.59
CA ARG A 70 -3.36 14.47 -16.59
C ARG A 70 -2.40 15.45 -17.22
N LYS A 71 -2.72 16.72 -17.12
CA LYS A 71 -1.87 17.79 -17.61
C LYS A 71 -0.75 18.04 -16.59
N GLU A 72 0.51 17.93 -17.00
CA GLU A 72 1.65 18.20 -16.12
C GLU A 72 2.18 19.63 -16.28
N PHE A 73 2.29 20.09 -17.52
CA PHE A 73 2.81 21.43 -17.82
C PHE A 73 1.94 22.14 -18.86
N ILE A 74 1.81 23.46 -18.69
CA ILE A 74 1.31 24.38 -19.71
C ILE A 74 2.45 25.31 -20.09
N THR A 75 2.84 25.29 -21.36
CA THR A 75 3.81 26.23 -21.91
C THR A 75 3.08 27.32 -22.69
N TYR A 76 3.29 28.59 -22.32
CA TYR A 76 2.76 29.76 -23.04
C TYR A 76 3.86 30.81 -23.19
N GLN A 77 4.18 31.18 -24.43
CA GLN A 77 5.21 32.20 -24.74
C GLN A 77 6.57 31.94 -24.03
N GLY A 78 6.96 30.67 -23.88
CA GLY A 78 8.21 30.28 -23.20
C GLY A 78 8.11 30.18 -21.68
N ILE A 79 6.98 30.57 -21.07
CA ILE A 79 6.71 30.39 -19.65
C ILE A 79 6.11 29.00 -19.44
N VAL A 80 6.70 28.22 -18.52
CA VAL A 80 6.22 26.88 -18.15
C VAL A 80 5.49 26.96 -16.81
N ASN A 81 4.19 26.67 -16.82
CA ASN A 81 3.36 26.56 -15.63
C ASN A 81 3.19 25.08 -15.26
N ASP A 82 3.54 24.72 -14.03
CA ASP A 82 3.38 23.37 -13.48
C ASP A 82 1.97 23.18 -12.94
N THR A 83 1.21 22.26 -13.54
CA THR A 83 -0.19 21.96 -13.17
C THR A 83 -0.32 20.62 -12.44
N ARG A 84 0.79 19.99 -12.03
CA ARG A 84 0.77 18.66 -11.41
C ARG A 84 -0.03 18.63 -10.10
N ALA A 85 -0.15 19.76 -9.40
CA ALA A 85 -0.89 19.89 -8.15
C ALA A 85 -2.40 20.14 -8.31
N ASP A 86 -2.87 20.43 -9.53
CA ASP A 86 -4.25 20.90 -9.73
C ASP A 86 -5.30 19.79 -9.60
N HIS A 87 -4.88 18.52 -9.64
CA HIS A 87 -5.77 17.35 -9.61
C HIS A 87 -6.88 17.37 -10.69
N ILE A 88 -6.63 18.05 -11.81
CA ILE A 88 -7.52 18.14 -12.97
C ILE A 88 -7.15 17.06 -13.99
N TYR A 89 -8.16 16.28 -14.37
CA TYR A 89 -8.02 15.19 -15.33
C TYR A 89 -9.02 15.35 -16.46
N LEU A 90 -8.65 14.88 -17.65
CA LEU A 90 -9.50 14.84 -18.83
C LEU A 90 -9.88 13.39 -19.12
N GLN A 91 -11.17 13.08 -19.01
CA GLN A 91 -11.70 11.77 -19.40
C GLN A 91 -12.15 11.80 -20.87
N ALA A 92 -11.72 10.80 -21.64
CA ALA A 92 -12.10 10.63 -23.04
C ALA A 92 -13.44 9.92 -23.17
N HIS A 93 -14.41 10.55 -23.83
CA HIS A 93 -15.60 9.85 -24.31
C HIS A 93 -15.42 9.35 -25.75
N ARG A 94 -16.07 8.23 -26.09
CA ARG A 94 -16.01 7.62 -27.44
C ARG A 94 -16.51 8.56 -28.55
N ASN A 95 -17.41 9.48 -28.23
CA ASN A 95 -17.90 10.52 -29.15
C ASN A 95 -16.88 11.65 -29.39
N GLY A 96 -15.69 11.58 -28.77
CA GLY A 96 -14.64 12.57 -28.92
C GLY A 96 -14.89 13.86 -28.15
N LYS A 97 -15.85 13.88 -27.21
CA LYS A 97 -15.98 14.91 -26.18
C LYS A 97 -15.05 14.56 -25.01
N SER A 98 -14.45 15.56 -24.39
CA SER A 98 -13.72 15.41 -23.13
C SER A 98 -14.56 15.98 -21.99
N LYS A 99 -14.44 15.37 -20.81
CA LYS A 99 -14.99 15.92 -19.57
C LYS A 99 -13.85 16.16 -18.58
N HIS A 100 -13.83 17.34 -17.97
CA HIS A 100 -12.96 17.60 -16.84
C HIS A 100 -13.48 16.86 -15.61
N ILE A 101 -12.59 16.13 -14.95
CA ILE A 101 -12.83 15.50 -13.65
C ILE A 101 -11.84 16.10 -12.68
N ILE A 102 -12.37 16.62 -11.57
CA ILE A 102 -11.57 17.04 -10.44
C ILE A 102 -11.66 15.91 -9.43
N PHE A 103 -10.54 15.27 -9.14
CA PHE A 103 -10.50 14.24 -8.11
C PHE A 103 -10.25 14.90 -6.75
N PRO A 104 -11.01 14.54 -5.71
CA PRO A 104 -10.59 14.79 -4.33
C PRO A 104 -9.13 14.33 -4.14
N THR A 105 -8.37 15.07 -3.33
CA THR A 105 -6.98 14.73 -2.95
C THR A 105 -6.83 13.31 -2.37
N ASN A 106 -7.93 12.70 -1.93
CA ASN A 106 -7.96 11.38 -1.33
C ASN A 106 -8.26 10.24 -2.31
N ASP A 107 -8.64 10.53 -3.55
CA ASP A 107 -8.98 9.50 -4.52
C ASP A 107 -7.74 8.71 -4.97
N ILE A 108 -8.00 7.50 -5.45
CA ILE A 108 -6.98 6.51 -5.78
C ILE A 108 -6.93 6.39 -7.31
N VAL A 109 -5.84 6.89 -7.88
CA VAL A 109 -5.56 6.85 -9.32
C VAL A 109 -4.24 6.11 -9.54
N ILE A 110 -4.17 5.31 -10.61
CA ILE A 110 -2.92 4.68 -11.04
C ILE A 110 -2.25 5.65 -12.00
N ASP A 111 -1.09 6.18 -11.63
CA ASP A 111 -0.32 7.05 -12.52
C ASP A 111 0.63 6.23 -13.40
N PHE A 112 0.74 6.59 -14.68
CA PHE A 112 1.79 6.10 -15.55
C PHE A 112 3.09 6.88 -15.34
N ALA A 113 4.21 6.16 -15.21
CA ALA A 113 5.53 6.76 -15.19
C ALA A 113 6.52 5.96 -16.07
N PRO A 114 7.13 6.57 -17.10
CA PRO A 114 8.25 5.98 -17.79
C PRO A 114 9.55 6.18 -16.98
N TYR A 115 10.35 5.14 -16.82
CA TYR A 115 11.67 5.24 -16.17
C TYR A 115 12.68 4.34 -16.88
N HIS A 116 13.78 4.93 -17.38
CA HIS A 116 14.80 4.27 -18.21
C HIS A 116 14.23 3.33 -19.30
N GLY A 117 13.28 3.85 -20.09
CA GLY A 117 12.64 3.10 -21.17
C GLY A 117 11.65 2.01 -20.74
N ARG A 118 11.48 1.78 -19.43
CA ARG A 118 10.50 0.84 -18.88
C ARG A 118 9.21 1.56 -18.48
N LYS A 119 8.09 0.85 -18.62
CA LYS A 119 6.77 1.30 -18.18
C LYS A 119 6.57 0.93 -16.71
N TYR A 120 6.20 1.90 -15.89
CA TYR A 120 5.77 1.67 -14.52
C TYR A 120 4.37 2.22 -14.28
N PHE A 121 3.67 1.57 -13.39
CA PHE A 121 2.36 1.95 -12.89
C PHE A 121 2.52 2.29 -11.41
N ILE A 122 2.11 3.47 -11.01
CA ILE A 122 2.29 3.98 -9.65
C ILE A 122 0.92 4.01 -8.98
N CYS A 123 0.80 3.36 -7.83
CA CYS A 123 -0.37 3.45 -6.96
C CYS A 123 0.10 3.66 -5.51
N ASN A 124 -0.34 4.74 -4.87
CA ASN A 124 0.01 5.08 -3.47
C ASN A 124 1.52 4.97 -3.18
N ARG A 125 2.34 5.63 -4.01
CA ARG A 125 3.82 5.66 -3.92
C ARG A 125 4.51 4.30 -4.09
N SER A 126 3.80 3.28 -4.56
CA SER A 126 4.35 1.97 -4.92
C SER A 126 4.44 1.85 -6.43
N TYR A 127 5.59 1.36 -6.92
CA TYR A 127 5.85 1.10 -8.34
C TYR A 127 5.54 -0.35 -8.69
N PHE A 128 4.84 -0.55 -9.80
CA PHE A 128 4.45 -1.86 -10.33
C PHE A 128 4.89 -1.99 -11.80
N LYS A 129 5.22 -3.21 -12.22
CA LYS A 129 5.65 -3.49 -13.60
C LYS A 129 4.45 -3.65 -14.54
N THR A 130 3.29 -4.00 -14.00
CA THR A 130 2.07 -4.23 -14.78
C THR A 130 0.89 -3.44 -14.22
N TYR A 131 -0.02 -3.03 -15.10
CA TYR A 131 -1.27 -2.40 -14.71
C TYR A 131 -2.09 -3.30 -13.78
N LYS A 132 -2.10 -4.62 -14.04
CA LYS A 132 -2.85 -5.59 -13.24
C LYS A 132 -2.41 -5.61 -11.77
N GLU A 133 -1.10 -5.58 -11.51
CA GLU A 133 -0.56 -5.52 -10.15
C GLU A 133 -0.95 -4.20 -9.46
N ALA A 134 -0.78 -3.07 -10.13
CA ALA A 134 -1.17 -1.76 -9.61
C ALA A 134 -2.67 -1.68 -9.33
N ARG A 135 -3.50 -2.27 -10.20
CA ARG A 135 -4.95 -2.33 -10.04
C ARG A 135 -5.36 -3.11 -8.80
N ILE A 136 -4.87 -4.34 -8.65
CA ILE A 136 -5.14 -5.16 -7.45
C ILE A 136 -4.74 -4.40 -6.18
N TYR A 137 -3.62 -3.68 -6.23
CA TYR A 137 -3.16 -2.88 -5.11
C TYR A 137 -4.08 -1.69 -4.80
N CYS A 138 -4.49 -0.95 -5.82
CA CYS A 138 -5.46 0.14 -5.71
C CYS A 138 -6.86 -0.35 -5.26
N GLU A 139 -7.31 -1.54 -5.68
CA GLU A 139 -8.55 -2.18 -5.20
C GLU A 139 -8.50 -2.39 -3.68
N MET A 140 -7.37 -2.89 -3.16
CA MET A 140 -7.17 -3.03 -1.71
C MET A 140 -7.18 -1.68 -0.99
N LEU A 141 -6.62 -0.62 -1.59
CA LEU A 141 -6.70 0.71 -1.00
C LEU A 141 -8.14 1.20 -0.94
N HIS A 142 -8.92 1.05 -2.01
CA HIS A 142 -10.32 1.45 -2.02
C HIS A 142 -11.13 0.67 -0.97
N GLU A 143 -10.86 -0.63 -0.83
CA GLU A 143 -11.50 -1.48 0.17
C GLU A 143 -11.13 -1.08 1.60
N PHE A 144 -9.84 -0.92 1.94
CA PHE A 144 -9.42 -0.82 3.33
C PHE A 144 -9.18 0.61 3.85
N SER A 145 -9.00 1.60 2.97
CA SER A 145 -8.72 2.99 3.39
C SER A 145 -9.89 3.70 4.13
N PRO A 146 -11.18 3.41 3.85
CA PRO A 146 -12.28 4.01 4.59
C PRO A 146 -12.29 3.65 6.08
N PHE A 147 -11.67 2.53 6.47
CA PHE A 147 -11.70 2.03 7.83
C PHE A 147 -10.67 2.73 8.71
N LYS A 148 -11.17 3.54 9.66
CA LYS A 148 -10.35 4.34 10.59
C LYS A 148 -10.45 3.91 12.06
N PHE A 149 -11.14 2.81 12.37
CA PHE A 149 -11.62 2.48 13.73
C PHE A 149 -10.78 1.46 14.52
N HIS A 150 -9.47 1.63 14.58
CA HIS A 150 -8.59 0.66 15.25
C HIS A 150 -8.48 0.84 16.77
N GLN A 151 -8.75 2.04 17.28
CA GLN A 151 -8.48 2.40 18.69
C GLN A 151 -9.33 1.61 19.70
N ARG A 152 -10.52 1.13 19.30
CA ARG A 152 -11.41 0.34 20.18
C ARG A 152 -10.91 -1.10 20.39
N LEU A 153 -9.96 -1.55 19.56
CA LEU A 153 -9.41 -2.91 19.59
C LEU A 153 -8.03 -2.96 20.26
N LEU A 154 -7.59 -1.87 20.88
CA LEU A 154 -6.36 -1.84 21.66
C LEU A 154 -6.51 -2.70 22.92
N GLY A 155 -5.39 -3.28 23.35
CA GLY A 155 -5.35 -4.04 24.59
C GLY A 155 -5.59 -3.19 25.84
N LYS A 156 -5.66 -3.85 27.00
CA LYS A 156 -5.98 -3.21 28.28
C LYS A 156 -4.84 -2.35 28.83
N ASP A 157 -3.60 -2.61 28.40
CA ASP A 157 -2.45 -1.87 28.90
C ASP A 157 -2.47 -0.40 28.46
N PHE A 158 -2.38 0.50 29.44
CA PHE A 158 -2.49 1.94 29.24
C PHE A 158 -1.30 2.49 28.45
N PHE A 159 -0.08 2.07 28.79
CA PHE A 159 1.15 2.58 28.17
C PHE A 159 1.26 2.12 26.71
N ALA A 160 1.03 0.85 26.44
CA ALA A 160 1.02 0.29 25.09
C ALA A 160 -0.05 0.95 24.22
N SER A 161 -1.23 1.22 24.77
CA SER A 161 -2.30 1.94 24.06
C SER A 161 -1.92 3.38 23.73
N ARG A 162 -1.25 4.08 24.66
CA ARG A 162 -0.75 5.45 24.44
C ARG A 162 0.36 5.48 23.39
N ILE A 163 1.31 4.55 23.46
CA ILE A 163 2.38 4.39 22.47
C ILE A 163 1.76 4.14 21.08
N TRP A 164 0.84 3.19 20.98
CA TRP A 164 0.17 2.88 19.72
C TRP A 164 -0.51 4.13 19.14
N LYS A 165 -1.27 4.88 19.94
CA LYS A 165 -1.93 6.12 19.51
C LYS A 165 -0.93 7.16 19.02
N SER A 166 0.24 7.26 19.64
CA SER A 166 1.31 8.16 19.21
C SER A 166 1.96 7.72 17.88
N VAL A 167 2.22 6.42 17.73
CA VAL A 167 2.91 5.86 16.55
C VAL A 167 1.99 5.79 15.33
N TRP A 168 0.73 5.44 15.49
CA TRP A 168 -0.20 5.15 14.39
C TRP A 168 -1.23 6.24 14.13
N ARG A 169 -1.13 7.39 14.83
CA ARG A 169 -2.02 8.53 14.63
C ARG A 169 -2.13 8.89 13.15
N ASP A 170 -3.37 8.98 12.67
CA ASP A 170 -3.76 9.31 11.29
C ASP A 170 -3.13 8.43 10.19
N CYS A 171 -2.52 7.29 10.56
CA CYS A 171 -1.87 6.40 9.62
C CYS A 171 -2.61 5.06 9.53
N TYR A 172 -3.64 5.06 8.70
CA TYR A 172 -4.44 3.87 8.37
C TYR A 172 -3.88 3.15 7.14
N TYR A 173 -4.64 2.22 6.56
CA TYR A 173 -4.17 1.36 5.46
C TYR A 173 -3.52 2.13 4.29
N LYS A 174 -4.15 3.22 3.82
CA LYS A 174 -3.56 4.09 2.78
C LYS A 174 -2.17 4.60 3.16
N CYS A 175 -1.99 5.04 4.41
CA CYS A 175 -0.72 5.57 4.88
C CYS A 175 0.34 4.48 5.01
N PHE A 176 0.07 3.41 5.76
CA PHE A 176 1.12 2.44 6.08
C PHE A 176 1.47 1.50 4.94
N SER A 177 0.57 1.31 3.96
CA SER A 177 0.85 0.49 2.78
C SER A 177 1.84 1.17 1.81
N GLN A 178 2.04 2.49 1.90
CA GLN A 178 2.90 3.25 0.98
C GLN A 178 4.27 2.59 0.73
N SER A 179 4.67 2.61 -0.53
CA SER A 179 5.97 2.10 -0.98
C SER A 179 6.21 0.66 -0.52
N HIS A 180 5.25 -0.22 -0.83
CA HIS A 180 5.28 -1.65 -0.49
C HIS A 180 5.46 -1.91 1.02
N PHE A 181 4.65 -1.25 1.84
CA PHE A 181 4.66 -1.35 3.31
C PHE A 181 5.93 -0.82 4.00
N LEU A 182 6.73 0.02 3.34
CA LEU A 182 7.91 0.62 3.96
C LEU A 182 7.52 1.49 5.17
N GLU A 183 6.43 2.26 5.06
CA GLU A 183 5.94 3.09 6.18
C GLU A 183 5.47 2.22 7.37
N PHE A 184 4.81 1.10 7.08
CA PHE A 184 4.41 0.14 8.11
C PHE A 184 5.63 -0.44 8.87
N LYS A 185 6.69 -0.85 8.16
CA LYS A 185 7.93 -1.37 8.76
C LYS A 185 8.57 -0.34 9.70
N LYS A 186 8.68 0.92 9.26
CA LYS A 186 9.21 2.02 10.08
C LYS A 186 8.42 2.22 11.37
N ARG A 187 7.08 2.17 11.29
CA ARG A 187 6.20 2.35 12.45
C ARG A 187 6.25 1.17 13.42
N ILE A 188 6.34 -0.07 12.93
CA ILE A 188 6.59 -1.25 13.78
C ILE A 188 7.86 -1.05 14.62
N ILE A 189 8.97 -0.66 13.98
CA ILE A 189 10.25 -0.45 14.69
C ILE A 189 10.11 0.68 15.71
N LYS A 190 9.44 1.78 15.34
CA LYS A 190 9.17 2.89 16.25
C LYS A 190 8.36 2.47 17.48
N GLU A 191 7.30 1.68 17.29
CA GLU A 191 6.48 1.14 18.38
C GLU A 191 7.30 0.23 19.29
N LEU A 192 8.11 -0.67 18.73
CA LEU A 192 9.00 -1.55 19.49
C LEU A 192 10.01 -0.77 20.32
N CYS A 193 10.67 0.25 19.74
CA CYS A 193 11.60 1.10 20.49
C CYS A 193 10.90 1.82 21.65
N MET A 194 9.69 2.35 21.43
CA MET A 194 8.92 3.00 22.50
C MET A 194 8.51 2.03 23.61
N LEU A 195 8.14 0.80 23.26
CA LEU A 195 7.82 -0.25 24.25
C LEU A 195 9.06 -0.63 25.07
N ARG A 196 10.22 -0.81 24.44
CA ARG A 196 11.50 -1.09 25.13
C ARG A 196 11.92 0.02 26.08
N ASN A 197 11.66 1.28 25.71
CA ASN A 197 11.97 2.42 26.55
C ASN A 197 11.14 2.46 27.86
N LEU A 198 10.00 1.78 27.94
CA LEU A 198 9.23 1.68 29.20
C LEU A 198 10.06 1.03 30.32
N ASP A 199 10.90 0.07 29.94
CA ASP A 199 11.78 -0.68 30.84
C ASP A 199 13.23 -0.17 30.80
N ASN A 200 13.46 1.05 30.30
CA ASN A 200 14.79 1.67 30.11
C ASN A 200 15.76 0.82 29.27
N VAL A 201 15.22 0.02 28.35
CA VAL A 201 16.01 -0.84 27.48
C VAL A 201 16.44 -0.07 26.23
N PHE A 202 17.70 -0.21 25.82
CA PHE A 202 18.24 0.47 24.64
C PHE A 202 17.38 0.22 23.37
N PRO A 203 17.22 1.24 22.50
CA PRO A 203 16.50 1.12 21.25
C PRO A 203 17.07 0.00 20.36
N ILE A 204 16.18 -0.76 19.74
CA ILE A 204 16.56 -1.80 18.79
C ILE A 204 16.97 -1.17 17.45
N ARG A 205 18.04 -1.68 16.85
CA ARG A 205 18.56 -1.19 15.56
C ARG A 205 17.94 -1.96 14.41
N TYR A 206 17.70 -1.27 13.32
CA TYR A 206 17.25 -1.90 12.09
C TYR A 206 18.42 -2.65 11.41
N ASN A 207 18.18 -3.89 10.99
CA ASN A 207 19.14 -4.69 10.23
C ASN A 207 18.52 -5.18 8.92
N LYS A 208 19.18 -4.87 7.80
CA LYS A 208 18.72 -5.20 6.44
C LYS A 208 18.80 -6.70 6.11
N THR A 209 19.79 -7.41 6.65
CA THR A 209 19.92 -8.86 6.49
C THR A 209 18.77 -9.58 7.19
N LEU A 210 18.46 -9.17 8.42
CA LEU A 210 17.28 -9.67 9.13
C LEU A 210 15.99 -9.35 8.37
N GLU A 211 15.86 -8.13 7.81
CA GLU A 211 14.70 -7.75 7.00
C GLU A 211 14.53 -8.68 5.79
N PHE A 212 15.62 -9.02 5.10
CA PHE A 212 15.58 -9.95 3.97
C PHE A 212 15.04 -11.33 4.38
N ILE A 213 15.50 -11.87 5.51
CA ILE A 213 15.01 -13.14 6.06
C ILE A 213 13.52 -13.03 6.41
N ALA A 214 13.14 -11.98 7.14
CA ALA A 214 11.74 -11.77 7.52
C ALA A 214 10.84 -11.61 6.30
N GLN A 215 11.30 -10.91 5.26
CA GLN A 215 10.55 -10.69 4.02
C GLN A 215 10.39 -12.01 3.24
N HIS A 216 11.42 -12.84 3.19
CA HIS A 216 11.35 -14.18 2.60
C HIS A 216 10.32 -15.05 3.33
N ASN A 217 10.35 -15.06 4.66
CA ASN A 217 9.41 -15.83 5.48
C ASN A 217 7.98 -15.30 5.37
N ALA A 218 7.80 -13.97 5.33
CA ALA A 218 6.49 -13.36 5.11
C ALA A 218 5.89 -13.78 3.77
N LEU A 219 6.69 -13.79 2.69
CA LEU A 219 6.29 -14.22 1.37
C LEU A 219 5.94 -15.71 1.34
N ARG A 220 6.78 -16.55 1.95
CA ARG A 220 6.53 -17.99 2.07
C ARG A 220 5.23 -18.27 2.82
N ASN A 221 4.97 -17.55 3.91
CA ASN A 221 3.75 -17.70 4.70
C ASN A 221 2.51 -17.44 3.87
N VAL A 222 2.47 -16.32 3.12
CA VAL A 222 1.31 -16.01 2.28
C VAL A 222 1.14 -16.99 1.11
N ASN A 223 2.24 -17.42 0.48
CA ASN A 223 2.19 -18.35 -0.66
C ASN A 223 1.67 -19.74 -0.26
N LYS A 224 2.07 -20.23 0.91
CA LYS A 224 1.62 -21.51 1.46
C LYS A 224 0.32 -21.40 2.26
N ASN A 225 -0.19 -20.18 2.45
CA ASN A 225 -1.32 -19.86 3.34
C ASN A 225 -1.20 -20.50 4.73
N LYS A 226 0.04 -20.64 5.23
CA LYS A 226 0.37 -21.30 6.49
C LYS A 226 1.45 -20.49 7.19
N LEU A 227 1.27 -20.29 8.50
CA LEU A 227 2.19 -19.50 9.30
C LEU A 227 3.35 -20.40 9.72
N PHE A 228 4.53 -20.16 9.17
CA PHE A 228 5.78 -20.77 9.59
C PHE A 228 6.52 -19.79 10.50
N VAL A 229 7.10 -20.35 11.56
CA VAL A 229 7.98 -19.65 12.50
C VAL A 229 9.26 -20.49 12.55
N GLU A 230 10.33 -19.98 11.96
CA GLU A 230 11.58 -20.72 11.75
C GLU A 230 12.68 -20.38 12.75
N GLY A 231 12.57 -19.25 13.45
CA GLY A 231 13.56 -18.84 14.45
C GLY A 231 13.70 -19.84 15.59
N THR A 232 14.92 -20.32 15.84
CA THR A 232 15.26 -21.22 16.95
C THR A 232 16.33 -20.58 17.82
N GLU A 233 16.31 -20.87 19.12
CA GLU A 233 17.36 -20.38 20.04
C GLU A 233 18.76 -20.85 19.62
N SER A 234 18.84 -21.98 18.92
CA SER A 234 20.09 -22.55 18.42
C SER A 234 20.71 -21.80 17.23
N SER A 235 19.94 -21.05 16.45
CA SER A 235 20.46 -20.33 15.27
C SER A 235 20.96 -18.92 15.60
N GLY A 236 20.72 -18.44 16.84
CA GLY A 236 20.96 -17.05 17.23
C GLY A 236 20.00 -16.05 16.56
N ILE A 237 19.04 -16.53 15.75
CA ILE A 237 18.03 -15.72 15.08
C ILE A 237 16.67 -16.17 15.58
N HIS A 238 15.96 -15.22 16.17
CA HIS A 238 14.62 -15.42 16.68
C HIS A 238 13.58 -14.84 15.72
N GLU A 239 12.36 -15.33 15.82
CA GLU A 239 11.28 -14.92 14.93
C GLU A 239 9.92 -14.86 15.65
N VAL A 240 9.15 -13.82 15.34
CA VAL A 240 7.71 -13.79 15.60
C VAL A 240 6.96 -13.49 14.31
N ALA A 241 5.80 -14.12 14.16
CA ALA A 241 5.02 -14.01 12.94
C ALA A 241 3.53 -13.94 13.23
N ALA A 242 2.78 -13.29 12.35
CA ALA A 242 1.32 -13.28 12.42
C ALA A 242 0.69 -13.17 11.04
N PHE A 243 -0.46 -13.84 10.90
CA PHE A 243 -1.44 -13.42 9.90
C PHE A 243 -2.41 -12.44 10.53
N CYS A 244 -2.74 -11.40 9.79
CA CYS A 244 -3.78 -10.46 10.14
C CYS A 244 -4.55 -10.00 8.90
N SER A 245 -5.74 -9.45 9.15
CA SER A 245 -6.41 -8.63 8.15
C SER A 245 -5.61 -7.32 7.98
N PRO A 246 -5.50 -6.77 6.76
CA PRO A 246 -4.96 -5.45 6.52
C PRO A 246 -5.50 -4.37 7.46
N LEU A 247 -6.78 -4.46 7.83
CA LEU A 247 -7.38 -3.55 8.81
C LEU A 247 -6.68 -3.64 10.16
N LEU A 248 -6.37 -4.84 10.65
CA LEU A 248 -5.83 -5.04 11.98
C LEU A 248 -4.29 -4.99 12.02
N ALA A 249 -3.62 -4.78 10.89
CA ALA A 249 -2.17 -4.87 10.79
C ALA A 249 -1.46 -3.91 11.75
N SER A 250 -1.95 -2.67 11.86
CA SER A 250 -1.39 -1.66 12.77
C SER A 250 -1.45 -2.05 14.24
N LEU A 251 -2.38 -2.93 14.64
CA LEU A 251 -2.56 -3.37 16.03
C LEU A 251 -1.65 -4.53 16.41
N GLN A 252 -0.88 -5.10 15.48
CA GLN A 252 -0.24 -6.39 15.69
C GLN A 252 0.83 -6.36 16.78
N VAL A 253 1.64 -5.29 16.86
CA VAL A 253 2.67 -5.15 17.90
C VAL A 253 2.04 -4.93 19.28
N ASN A 254 1.08 -4.01 19.39
CA ASN A 254 0.28 -3.81 20.61
C ASN A 254 -0.38 -5.12 21.09
N LYS A 255 -0.91 -5.93 20.17
CA LYS A 255 -1.50 -7.24 20.47
C LYS A 255 -0.47 -8.22 21.02
N TRP A 256 0.71 -8.33 20.40
CA TRP A 256 1.78 -9.19 20.93
C TRP A 256 2.25 -8.74 22.30
N TYR A 257 2.39 -7.44 22.54
CA TYR A 257 2.78 -6.90 23.83
C TYR A 257 1.76 -7.19 24.93
N ASN A 258 0.47 -6.98 24.66
CA ASN A 258 -0.58 -7.30 25.63
C ASN A 258 -0.65 -8.81 25.92
N LEU A 259 -0.43 -9.67 24.92
CA LEU A 259 -0.33 -11.11 25.15
C LEU A 259 0.84 -11.45 26.06
N TYR A 260 2.01 -10.85 25.82
CA TYR A 260 3.18 -10.99 26.68
C TYR A 260 2.89 -10.58 28.14
N LEU A 261 2.22 -9.44 28.35
CA LEU A 261 1.87 -9.00 29.71
C LEU A 261 0.97 -10.00 30.44
N VAL A 262 -0.02 -10.55 29.74
CA VAL A 262 -0.93 -11.54 30.35
C VAL A 262 -0.19 -12.85 30.66
N GLU A 263 0.67 -13.31 29.76
CA GLU A 263 1.51 -14.51 29.97
C GLU A 263 2.49 -14.33 31.15
N LYS A 264 2.98 -13.11 31.39
CA LYS A 264 3.82 -12.79 32.56
C LYS A 264 3.04 -12.91 33.88
N THR A 265 1.73 -12.63 33.87
CA THR A 265 0.87 -12.68 35.07
C THR A 265 0.20 -14.04 35.30
N ASP A 266 0.07 -14.86 34.26
CA ASP A 266 -0.60 -16.17 34.30
C ASP A 266 0.32 -17.27 33.75
N ILE A 267 1.07 -17.90 34.65
CA ILE A 267 2.08 -18.92 34.35
C ILE A 267 1.47 -20.16 33.67
N ASN A 268 0.17 -20.42 33.85
CA ASN A 268 -0.51 -21.57 33.25
C ASN A 268 -0.90 -21.31 31.79
N ARG A 269 -0.84 -20.06 31.32
CA ARG A 269 -1.21 -19.69 29.96
C ARG A 269 -0.08 -20.00 28.99
N LYS A 270 -0.28 -21.03 28.17
CA LYS A 270 0.69 -21.39 27.11
C LYS A 270 0.73 -20.32 26.01
N SER A 271 1.92 -19.77 25.76
CA SER A 271 2.14 -18.87 24.62
C SER A 271 1.89 -19.58 23.31
N LYS A 272 1.26 -18.86 22.36
CA LYS A 272 1.14 -19.34 20.98
C LYS A 272 2.52 -19.41 20.33
N LYS A 273 2.76 -20.43 19.51
CA LYS A 273 4.08 -20.64 18.84
C LYS A 273 4.55 -19.37 18.14
N GLU A 274 3.64 -18.61 17.58
CA GLU A 274 3.91 -17.48 16.69
C GLU A 274 4.20 -16.16 17.41
N SER A 275 3.93 -16.11 18.72
CA SER A 275 4.29 -15.00 19.60
C SER A 275 5.19 -15.42 20.76
N LYS A 276 5.55 -16.70 20.89
CA LYS A 276 6.31 -17.24 22.03
C LYS A 276 7.62 -16.49 22.26
N GLN A 277 8.31 -16.11 21.19
CA GLN A 277 9.59 -15.40 21.25
C GLN A 277 9.44 -13.88 21.37
N PHE A 278 8.23 -13.33 21.44
CA PHE A 278 8.02 -11.88 21.48
C PHE A 278 8.68 -11.23 22.70
N HIS A 279 8.71 -11.91 23.85
CA HIS A 279 9.37 -11.42 25.05
C HIS A 279 10.86 -11.12 24.83
N LEU A 280 11.53 -11.83 23.92
CA LEU A 280 12.94 -11.60 23.59
C LEU A 280 13.13 -10.25 22.89
N LEU A 281 12.18 -9.79 22.06
CA LEU A 281 12.24 -8.44 21.45
C LEU A 281 12.25 -7.31 22.48
N LEU A 282 11.81 -7.57 23.71
CA LEU A 282 11.84 -6.62 24.82
C LEU A 282 13.12 -6.75 25.67
N SER A 283 13.92 -7.79 25.44
CA SER A 283 15.16 -8.06 26.19
C SER A 283 16.28 -7.11 25.80
N PRO A 284 17.11 -6.64 26.76
CA PRO A 284 18.33 -5.88 26.47
C PRO A 284 19.36 -6.62 25.61
N ARG A 285 19.27 -7.96 25.54
CA ARG A 285 20.20 -8.78 24.76
C ARG A 285 19.98 -8.64 23.25
N ILE A 286 18.73 -8.45 22.84
CA ILE A 286 18.38 -8.26 21.43
C ILE A 286 18.70 -6.82 21.03
N LYS A 287 19.51 -6.68 19.99
CA LYS A 287 20.00 -5.39 19.52
C LYS A 287 19.52 -5.04 18.13
N GLU A 288 19.12 -6.04 17.34
CA GLU A 288 18.80 -5.86 15.93
C GLU A 288 17.47 -6.48 15.55
N VAL A 289 16.75 -5.85 14.61
CA VAL A 289 15.49 -6.35 14.07
C VAL A 289 15.34 -6.08 12.58
N GLY A 290 14.74 -7.04 11.89
CA GLY A 290 14.22 -6.92 10.54
C GLY A 290 12.71 -7.13 10.51
N VAL A 291 12.01 -6.44 9.60
CA VAL A 291 10.54 -6.55 9.48
C VAL A 291 10.17 -6.90 8.04
N GLY A 292 9.53 -8.06 7.88
CA GLY A 292 9.00 -8.55 6.61
C GLY A 292 7.48 -8.43 6.56
N VAL A 293 6.95 -7.97 5.42
CA VAL A 293 5.51 -7.85 5.22
C VAL A 293 5.13 -8.34 3.83
N SER A 294 4.14 -9.22 3.75
CA SER A 294 3.61 -9.69 2.47
C SER A 294 2.10 -9.83 2.54
N ILE A 295 1.42 -9.61 1.41
CA ILE A 295 -0.03 -9.70 1.31
C ILE A 295 -0.43 -10.62 0.16
N TYR A 296 -1.38 -11.50 0.41
CA TYR A 296 -2.00 -12.35 -0.60
C TYR A 296 -3.47 -12.58 -0.26
N ARG A 297 -4.38 -12.45 -1.24
CA ARG A 297 -5.83 -12.64 -1.05
C ARG A 297 -6.37 -11.96 0.22
N LYS A 298 -6.01 -10.68 0.43
CA LYS A 298 -6.42 -9.87 1.59
C LYS A 298 -5.96 -10.39 2.95
N LYS A 299 -4.98 -11.30 2.99
CA LYS A 299 -4.32 -11.77 4.20
C LYS A 299 -2.90 -11.21 4.24
N LEU A 300 -2.57 -10.51 5.32
CA LEU A 300 -1.28 -9.89 5.50
C LEU A 300 -0.45 -10.74 6.48
N SER A 301 0.74 -11.13 6.05
CA SER A 301 1.76 -11.80 6.86
C SER A 301 2.76 -10.76 7.35
N ILE A 302 2.93 -10.69 8.67
CA ILE A 302 3.93 -9.85 9.34
C ILE A 302 4.93 -10.79 10.00
N VAL A 303 6.21 -10.60 9.72
CA VAL A 303 7.30 -11.38 10.32
C VAL A 303 8.34 -10.40 10.86
N LEU A 304 8.77 -10.62 12.10
CA LEU A 304 9.90 -9.90 12.70
C LEU A 304 10.98 -10.94 13.00
N THR A 305 12.18 -10.70 12.49
CA THR A 305 13.37 -11.49 12.81
C THR A 305 14.33 -10.63 13.60
N PHE A 306 15.01 -11.19 14.61
CA PHE A 306 15.80 -10.41 15.55
C PHE A 306 16.91 -11.22 16.21
N SER A 307 17.98 -10.52 16.60
CA SER A 307 19.17 -11.04 17.26
C SER A 307 19.77 -10.03 18.22
#